data_AF-A0A4P7JGF8-F1
#
_entry.id   AF-A0A4P7JGF8-F1
#
_cell.length_a   1.000
_cell.length_b   1.000
_cell.length_c   1.000
_cell.angle_alpha   90.00
_cell.angle_beta   90.00
_cell.angle_gamma   90.00
#
_symmetry.space_group_name_H-M   'P 1'
#
loop_
_entity.id
_entity.type
_entity.pdbx_description
1 polymer ?
#
loop_
_entity_poly.entity_id
_entity_poly.type
_entity_poly.pdbx_seq_one_letter_code
_entity_poly.pdbx_strand_id
1 'polypeptide(L)'
;MRASSIPFLALGFALFLGLPALSQDVAMDQGTVTDGATEIVDPLEPRSAIGLELDDFLWVARPIVVFADTDADPRFREQMALLAARPDPLLERDVVIIFDTDPDAGSDIRRALRPRGFALVLMDKDGTVNLRRPSPRDVREITRAIDNMPIRIEETQ
;
A
#
# COMPACT_ATOMS: atom_id res chain seq x y z
N MET A 1 -14.03 72.90 -4.34
CA MET A 1 -12.93 73.89 -4.46
C MET A 1 -12.12 73.53 -5.70
N ARG A 2 -12.00 74.49 -6.64
CA ARG A 2 -10.95 74.74 -7.66
C ARG A 2 -10.34 73.56 -8.44
N ALA A 3 -9.97 73.63 -9.70
CA ALA A 3 -10.14 74.51 -10.86
C ALA A 3 -9.11 73.98 -11.88
N SER A 4 -9.36 74.20 -13.18
CA SER A 4 -8.35 74.45 -14.24
C SER A 4 -7.47 73.26 -14.68
N SER A 5 -7.56 72.71 -15.89
CA SER A 5 -7.36 73.25 -17.26
C SER A 5 -5.89 73.37 -17.72
N ILE A 6 -5.50 72.45 -18.65
CA ILE A 6 -4.61 72.54 -19.86
C ILE A 6 -3.11 72.90 -19.52
N PRO A 7 -2.02 72.69 -20.32
CA PRO A 7 -1.91 72.24 -21.72
C PRO A 7 -0.63 71.46 -22.19
N PHE A 8 -0.67 71.06 -23.48
CA PHE A 8 0.39 71.12 -24.52
C PHE A 8 1.81 70.52 -24.32
N LEU A 9 2.15 69.66 -25.30
CA LEU A 9 3.33 69.75 -26.21
C LEU A 9 4.67 69.05 -25.86
N ALA A 10 5.13 68.31 -26.87
CA ALA A 10 6.52 68.09 -27.35
C ALA A 10 7.48 67.28 -26.46
N LEU A 11 7.86 66.07 -26.90
CA LEU A 11 8.94 65.77 -27.87
C LEU A 11 10.29 65.61 -27.16
N GLY A 12 10.60 64.35 -26.82
CA GLY A 12 11.94 63.88 -26.46
C GLY A 12 12.16 62.52 -27.10
N PHE A 13 12.93 62.51 -28.17
CA PHE A 13 13.34 61.38 -29.00
C PHE A 13 14.60 60.69 -28.40
N ALA A 14 14.81 59.42 -28.76
CA ALA A 14 15.99 58.56 -28.51
C ALA A 14 15.98 57.78 -27.17
N LEU A 15 16.39 56.51 -27.06
CA LEU A 15 17.10 55.61 -27.96
C LEU A 15 16.96 54.16 -27.42
N PHE A 16 16.52 53.23 -28.29
CA PHE A 16 17.09 51.90 -28.53
C PHE A 16 17.62 51.04 -27.34
N LEU A 17 16.92 49.94 -27.02
CA LEU A 17 17.38 48.53 -27.11
C LEU A 17 16.51 47.59 -26.26
N GLY A 18 15.82 46.65 -26.91
CA GLY A 18 15.17 45.51 -26.23
C GLY A 18 13.98 44.93 -26.98
N LEU A 19 14.22 44.15 -28.04
CA LEU A 19 13.28 43.14 -28.56
C LEU A 19 13.67 41.77 -27.95
N PRO A 20 12.79 40.77 -27.80
CA PRO A 20 11.61 40.52 -28.63
C PRO A 20 10.30 40.05 -27.93
N ALA A 21 9.21 40.21 -28.70
CA ALA A 21 8.04 39.34 -28.86
C ALA A 21 7.67 38.33 -27.74
N LEU A 22 6.53 38.56 -27.10
CA LEU A 22 5.71 37.49 -26.55
C LEU A 22 4.68 37.07 -27.61
N SER A 23 5.00 36.00 -28.34
CA SER A 23 4.00 35.19 -29.04
C SER A 23 3.10 34.53 -27.99
N GLN A 24 1.79 34.67 -28.16
CA GLN A 24 0.81 33.88 -27.42
C GLN A 24 0.74 32.50 -28.06
N ASP A 25 1.44 31.54 -27.47
CA ASP A 25 1.32 30.13 -27.86
C ASP A 25 0.00 29.55 -27.34
N VAL A 26 -0.86 29.26 -28.32
CA VAL A 26 -1.70 28.06 -28.48
C VAL A 26 -2.03 27.31 -27.18
N ALA A 27 -3.30 27.38 -26.80
CA ALA A 27 -3.93 26.47 -25.86
C ALA A 27 -3.80 25.02 -26.39
N MET A 28 -2.89 24.27 -25.78
CA MET A 28 -2.81 22.82 -25.92
C MET A 28 -3.85 22.20 -24.99
N ASP A 29 -4.92 21.68 -25.58
CA ASP A 29 -5.81 20.68 -25.03
C ASP A 29 -4.97 19.49 -24.55
N GLN A 30 -4.61 19.49 -23.26
CA GLN A 30 -4.02 18.32 -22.64
C GLN A 30 -5.14 17.34 -22.38
N GLY A 31 -5.40 16.50 -23.38
CA GLY A 31 -5.92 15.18 -23.15
C GLY A 31 -5.05 14.51 -22.11
N THR A 32 -5.55 14.48 -20.86
CA THR A 32 -5.04 13.62 -19.81
C THR A 32 -5.29 12.19 -20.26
N VAL A 33 -4.34 11.66 -21.02
CA VAL A 33 -4.08 10.24 -21.05
C VAL A 33 -3.61 9.94 -19.63
N THR A 34 -4.53 9.45 -18.80
CA THR A 34 -4.17 8.73 -17.58
C THR A 34 -3.37 7.53 -18.07
N ASP A 35 -2.07 7.72 -18.17
CA ASP A 35 -1.09 6.67 -18.30
C ASP A 35 -1.37 5.74 -17.11
N GLY A 36 -2.00 4.61 -17.41
CA GLY A 36 -2.17 3.51 -16.48
C GLY A 36 -0.77 2.97 -16.21
N ALA A 37 -0.04 3.68 -15.36
CA ALA A 37 1.07 3.12 -14.64
C ALA A 37 0.48 1.90 -13.94
N THR A 38 0.77 0.72 -14.49
CA THR A 38 0.64 -0.53 -13.76
C THR A 38 1.46 -0.33 -12.50
N GLU A 39 0.81 0.11 -11.44
CA GLU A 39 1.39 0.23 -10.12
C GLU A 39 1.93 -1.16 -9.82
N ILE A 40 3.25 -1.28 -9.77
CA ILE A 40 3.89 -2.51 -9.34
C ILE A 40 3.62 -2.56 -7.84
N VAL A 41 2.45 -3.08 -7.48
CA VAL A 41 2.06 -3.29 -6.08
C VAL A 41 3.04 -4.30 -5.53
N ASP A 42 3.93 -3.86 -4.63
CA ASP A 42 4.83 -4.78 -3.93
C ASP A 42 3.96 -5.75 -3.12
N PRO A 43 3.98 -7.07 -3.42
CA PRO A 43 3.11 -8.03 -2.75
C PRO A 43 3.35 -8.08 -1.24
N LEU A 44 4.57 -7.73 -0.81
CA LEU A 44 5.01 -7.73 0.58
C LEU A 44 4.89 -6.38 1.27
N GLU A 45 4.41 -5.34 0.59
CA GLU A 45 4.02 -4.13 1.29
C GLU A 45 2.93 -4.48 2.33
N PRO A 46 3.17 -4.26 3.64
CA PRO A 46 2.21 -4.60 4.66
C PRO A 46 0.92 -3.79 4.49
N ARG A 47 -0.22 -4.50 4.41
CA ARG A 47 -1.53 -3.89 4.23
C ARG A 47 -2.35 -3.92 5.52
N SER A 48 -3.11 -2.87 5.78
CA SER A 48 -4.07 -2.88 6.88
C SER A 48 -5.21 -3.84 6.58
N ALA A 49 -5.71 -4.57 7.58
CA ALA A 49 -6.86 -5.45 7.45
C ALA A 49 -8.20 -4.72 7.23
N ILE A 50 -8.23 -3.39 7.40
CA ILE A 50 -9.45 -2.60 7.26
C ILE A 50 -9.91 -2.57 5.80
N GLY A 51 -11.14 -2.98 5.55
CA GLY A 51 -11.73 -3.04 4.21
C GLY A 51 -11.25 -4.20 3.34
N LEU A 52 -10.52 -5.15 3.92
CA LEU A 52 -10.12 -6.40 3.27
C LEU A 52 -10.94 -7.57 3.81
N GLU A 53 -11.24 -8.52 2.94
CA GLU A 53 -11.87 -9.79 3.29
C GLU A 53 -10.89 -10.95 3.07
N LEU A 54 -11.06 -12.07 3.78
CA LEU A 54 -10.20 -13.25 3.55
C LEU A 54 -10.42 -13.85 2.16
N ASP A 55 -11.62 -13.68 1.61
CA ASP A 55 -12.05 -14.23 0.33
C ASP A 55 -11.29 -13.57 -0.85
N ASP A 56 -10.79 -12.35 -0.66
CA ASP A 56 -9.97 -11.62 -1.64
C ASP A 56 -8.67 -12.36 -2.00
N PHE A 57 -8.23 -13.28 -1.13
CA PHE A 57 -6.97 -14.00 -1.27
C PHE A 57 -7.13 -15.45 -1.70
N LEU A 58 -8.37 -15.94 -1.80
CA LEU A 58 -8.65 -17.32 -2.19
C LEU A 58 -8.09 -17.59 -3.58
N TRP A 59 -7.32 -18.67 -3.70
CA TRP A 59 -6.64 -19.16 -4.90
C TRP A 59 -5.57 -18.22 -5.49
N VAL A 60 -5.43 -17.01 -4.93
CA VAL A 60 -4.49 -15.99 -5.40
C VAL A 60 -3.20 -16.01 -4.57
N ALA A 61 -3.31 -15.83 -3.26
CA ALA A 61 -2.18 -15.59 -2.38
C ALA A 61 -2.32 -16.28 -1.02
N ARG A 62 -1.23 -16.32 -0.24
CA ARG A 62 -1.19 -16.86 1.13
C ARG A 62 -1.11 -15.71 2.13
N PRO A 63 -2.22 -15.33 2.79
CA PRO A 63 -2.18 -14.28 3.80
C PRO A 63 -1.38 -14.69 5.03
N ILE A 64 -0.41 -13.85 5.38
CA ILE A 64 0.14 -13.75 6.73
C ILE A 64 -0.54 -12.56 7.40
N VAL A 65 -1.37 -12.84 8.40
CA VAL A 65 -2.06 -11.82 9.19
C VAL A 65 -1.36 -11.67 10.55
N VAL A 66 -0.88 -10.48 10.84
CA VAL A 66 -0.27 -10.11 12.12
C VAL A 66 -1.24 -9.24 12.92
N PHE A 67 -1.75 -9.78 14.00
CA PHE A 67 -2.62 -9.07 14.94
C PHE A 67 -1.81 -8.49 16.10
N ALA A 68 -2.23 -7.33 16.58
CA ALA A 68 -1.85 -6.77 17.89
C ALA A 68 -2.96 -5.88 18.44
N ASP A 69 -2.81 -5.42 19.68
CA ASP A 69 -3.75 -4.46 20.28
C ASP A 69 -3.39 -3.00 19.95
N THR A 70 -2.14 -2.76 19.54
CA THR A 70 -1.60 -1.45 19.14
C THR A 70 -0.35 -1.66 18.29
N ASP A 71 -0.04 -0.71 17.40
CA ASP A 71 1.19 -0.65 16.62
C ASP A 71 2.46 -0.50 17.49
N ALA A 72 2.31 0.00 18.71
CA ALA A 72 3.38 0.12 19.69
C ALA A 72 3.80 -1.23 20.31
N ASP A 73 3.04 -2.31 20.12
CA ASP A 73 3.35 -3.64 20.68
C ASP A 73 4.75 -4.09 20.22
N PRO A 74 5.68 -4.41 21.15
CA PRO A 74 7.03 -4.86 20.80
C PRO A 74 7.03 -6.10 19.89
N ARG A 75 6.08 -7.03 20.08
CA ARG A 75 5.96 -8.25 19.29
C ARG A 75 5.50 -7.95 17.87
N PHE A 76 4.63 -6.97 17.70
CA PHE A 76 4.21 -6.50 16.38
C PHE A 76 5.42 -5.94 15.61
N ARG A 77 6.13 -5.00 16.21
CA ARG A 77 7.33 -4.39 15.61
C ARG A 77 8.42 -5.42 15.29
N GLU A 78 8.64 -6.37 16.21
CA GLU A 78 9.57 -7.49 15.99
C GLU A 78 9.13 -8.36 14.81
N GLN A 79 7.86 -8.76 14.75
CA GLN A 79 7.34 -9.57 13.64
C GLN A 79 7.49 -8.85 12.29
N MET A 80 7.14 -7.57 12.23
CA MET A 80 7.30 -6.78 11.00
C MET A 80 8.77 -6.68 10.56
N ALA A 81 9.69 -6.49 11.50
CA ALA A 81 11.12 -6.50 11.22
C ALA A 81 11.62 -7.87 10.72
N LEU A 82 11.12 -8.98 11.30
CA LEU A 82 11.47 -10.33 10.85
C LEU A 82 11.00 -10.60 9.42
N LEU A 83 9.78 -10.16 9.06
CA LEU A 83 9.26 -10.32 7.69
C LEU A 83 10.06 -9.47 6.69
N ALA A 84 10.38 -8.22 7.04
CA ALA A 84 11.16 -7.31 6.21
C ALA A 84 12.63 -7.75 6.03
N ALA A 85 13.19 -8.52 6.98
CA ALA A 85 14.58 -8.97 6.92
C ALA A 85 14.85 -10.02 5.82
N ARG A 86 13.81 -10.77 5.39
CA ARG A 86 13.90 -11.79 4.33
C ARG A 86 12.61 -11.85 3.50
N PRO A 87 12.40 -10.89 2.58
CA PRO A 87 11.21 -10.86 1.73
C PRO A 87 11.20 -11.97 0.67
N ASP A 88 12.33 -12.26 0.01
CA ASP A 88 12.36 -13.13 -1.18
C ASP A 88 11.70 -14.51 -0.99
N PRO A 89 11.96 -15.25 0.11
CA PRO A 89 11.32 -16.56 0.32
C PRO A 89 9.80 -16.49 0.49
N LEU A 90 9.27 -15.33 0.91
CA LEU A 90 7.83 -15.10 1.02
C LEU A 90 7.24 -14.80 -0.37
N LEU A 91 7.92 -13.99 -1.18
CA LEU A 91 7.52 -13.69 -2.57
C LEU A 91 7.41 -14.95 -3.41
N GLU A 92 8.39 -15.85 -3.33
CA GLU A 92 8.40 -17.14 -4.06
C GLU A 92 7.16 -18.02 -3.79
N ARG A 93 6.43 -17.75 -2.70
CA ARG A 93 5.27 -18.54 -2.24
C ARG A 93 3.97 -17.76 -2.34
N ASP A 94 3.97 -16.65 -3.08
CA ASP A 94 2.82 -15.75 -3.25
C ASP A 94 2.22 -15.30 -1.90
N VAL A 95 3.09 -14.99 -0.94
CA VAL A 95 2.67 -14.51 0.38
C VAL A 95 2.31 -13.03 0.32
N VAL A 96 1.25 -12.67 1.03
CA VAL A 96 0.85 -11.28 1.26
C VAL A 96 0.82 -10.98 2.75
N ILE A 97 1.31 -9.80 3.14
CA ILE A 97 1.38 -9.40 4.54
C ILE A 97 0.21 -8.48 4.87
N ILE A 98 -0.58 -8.87 5.86
CA ILE A 98 -1.72 -8.11 6.39
C ILE A 98 -1.46 -7.85 7.86
N PHE A 99 -1.80 -6.66 8.35
CA PHE A 99 -1.74 -6.32 9.76
C PHE A 99 -3.04 -5.73 10.28
N ASP A 100 -3.30 -5.98 11.55
CA ASP A 100 -4.41 -5.39 12.29
C ASP A 100 -3.93 -5.07 13.71
N THR A 101 -3.78 -3.77 13.98
CA THR A 101 -3.27 -3.23 15.25
C THR A 101 -4.31 -2.40 15.99
N ASP A 102 -5.59 -2.47 15.58
CA ASP A 102 -6.69 -1.74 16.21
C ASP A 102 -7.87 -2.70 16.43
N PRO A 103 -8.00 -3.29 17.63
CA PRO A 103 -9.11 -4.18 17.96
C PRO A 103 -10.49 -3.53 17.83
N ASP A 104 -10.59 -2.22 18.05
CA ASP A 104 -11.86 -1.49 18.08
C ASP A 104 -12.35 -1.15 16.68
N ALA A 105 -11.45 -1.09 15.68
CA ALA A 105 -11.81 -0.91 14.28
C ALA A 105 -12.60 -2.09 13.69
N GLY A 106 -12.54 -3.27 14.33
CA GLY A 106 -13.48 -4.37 14.06
C GLY A 106 -13.40 -4.98 12.65
N SER A 107 -12.21 -5.11 12.07
CA SER A 107 -11.99 -5.66 10.73
C SER A 107 -12.66 -7.03 10.51
N ASP A 108 -13.09 -7.31 9.28
CA ASP A 108 -13.75 -8.57 8.92
C ASP A 108 -12.83 -9.76 9.17
N ILE A 109 -11.55 -9.58 8.84
CA ILE A 109 -10.47 -10.53 9.09
C ILE A 109 -10.32 -10.81 10.60
N ARG A 110 -10.36 -9.80 11.47
CA ARG A 110 -10.30 -10.01 12.94
C ARG A 110 -11.54 -10.72 13.46
N ARG A 111 -12.73 -10.38 12.94
CA ARG A 111 -13.99 -11.06 13.31
C ARG A 111 -13.96 -12.54 12.91
N ALA A 112 -13.43 -12.86 11.73
CA ALA A 112 -13.29 -14.23 11.24
C ALA A 112 -12.24 -15.03 12.04
N LEU A 113 -11.04 -14.47 12.24
CA LEU A 113 -9.92 -15.18 12.83
C LEU A 113 -9.86 -15.10 14.37
N ARG A 114 -10.64 -14.23 15.00
CA ARG A 114 -10.82 -14.13 16.47
C ARG A 114 -9.50 -14.22 17.26
N PRO A 115 -8.51 -13.35 16.97
CA PRO A 115 -7.23 -13.34 17.68
C PRO A 115 -7.40 -12.95 19.16
N ARG A 116 -6.38 -13.26 19.97
CA ARG A 116 -6.29 -12.84 21.38
C ARG A 116 -4.99 -12.08 21.58
N GLY A 117 -5.05 -10.76 21.63
CA GLY A 117 -3.85 -9.90 21.65
C GLY A 117 -3.00 -10.12 20.41
N PHE A 118 -1.68 -10.21 20.59
CA PHE A 118 -0.77 -10.58 19.51
C PHE A 118 -1.05 -12.00 18.98
N ALA A 119 -1.22 -12.11 17.67
CA ALA A 119 -1.30 -13.40 16.99
C ALA A 119 -0.75 -13.29 15.58
N LEU A 120 0.11 -14.25 15.20
CA LEU A 120 0.49 -14.50 13.83
C LEU A 120 -0.40 -15.62 13.28
N VAL A 121 -1.08 -15.36 12.18
CA VAL A 121 -1.89 -16.35 11.46
C VAL A 121 -1.37 -16.44 10.03
N LEU A 122 -1.09 -17.64 9.55
CA LEU A 122 -0.80 -17.90 8.14
C LEU A 122 -1.88 -18.81 7.58
N MET A 123 -2.40 -18.43 6.42
CA MET A 123 -3.41 -19.17 5.69
C MET A 123 -2.88 -19.71 4.36
N ASP A 124 -3.51 -20.77 3.86
CA ASP A 124 -3.32 -21.24 2.49
C ASP A 124 -4.11 -20.39 1.49
N LYS A 125 -3.84 -20.64 0.20
CA LYS A 125 -4.65 -20.16 -0.92
C LYS A 125 -6.06 -20.74 -0.90
N ASP A 126 -6.29 -21.89 -0.29
CA ASP A 126 -7.64 -22.46 -0.14
C ASP A 126 -8.46 -21.85 1.02
N GLY A 127 -7.90 -20.87 1.75
CA GLY A 127 -8.54 -20.22 2.90
C GLY A 127 -8.36 -20.96 4.24
N THR A 128 -7.69 -22.12 4.25
CA THR A 128 -7.41 -22.88 5.47
C THR A 128 -6.39 -22.15 6.34
N VAL A 129 -6.68 -22.03 7.64
CA VAL A 129 -5.69 -21.57 8.62
C VAL A 129 -4.68 -22.67 8.90
N ASN A 130 -3.45 -22.49 8.43
CA ASN A 130 -2.39 -23.50 8.54
C ASN A 130 -1.51 -23.33 9.78
N LEU A 131 -1.29 -22.08 10.19
CA LEU A 131 -0.42 -21.77 11.31
C LEU A 131 -1.03 -20.67 12.15
N ARG A 132 -1.07 -20.88 13.47
CA ARG A 132 -1.39 -19.85 14.45
C ARG A 132 -0.33 -19.84 15.55
N ARG A 133 0.24 -18.68 15.86
CA ARG A 133 1.25 -18.52 16.90
C ARG A 133 1.00 -17.27 17.75
N PRO A 134 1.12 -17.37 19.08
CA PRO A 134 0.98 -16.21 19.98
C PRO A 134 2.30 -15.43 20.18
N SER A 135 3.33 -15.71 19.37
CA SER A 135 4.65 -15.09 19.45
C SER A 135 5.20 -14.83 18.04
N PRO A 136 6.12 -13.86 17.88
CA PRO A 136 6.80 -13.64 16.61
C PRO A 136 7.50 -14.90 16.09
N ARG A 137 7.63 -14.98 14.76
CA ARG A 137 8.26 -16.08 14.03
C ARG A 137 9.12 -15.55 12.90
N ASP A 138 10.30 -16.16 12.78
CA ASP A 138 11.24 -15.92 11.69
C ASP A 138 10.68 -16.44 10.35
N VAL A 139 11.08 -15.79 9.26
CA VAL A 139 10.70 -16.19 7.90
C VAL A 139 11.00 -17.66 7.62
N ARG A 140 12.13 -18.20 8.11
CA ARG A 140 12.46 -19.63 7.91
C ARG A 140 11.46 -20.57 8.58
N GLU A 141 10.88 -20.18 9.71
CA GLU A 141 9.84 -20.98 10.35
C GLU A 141 8.53 -20.90 9.57
N ILE A 142 8.19 -19.72 9.07
CA ILE A 142 7.00 -19.49 8.26
C ILE A 142 7.08 -20.27 6.95
N THR A 143 8.19 -20.17 6.21
CA THR A 143 8.34 -20.89 4.93
C THR A 143 8.39 -22.40 5.12
N ARG A 144 9.02 -22.90 6.18
CA ARG A 144 8.94 -24.32 6.53
C ARG A 144 7.51 -24.76 6.83
N ALA A 145 6.70 -23.92 7.46
CA ALA A 145 5.29 -24.24 7.66
C ALA A 145 4.54 -24.31 6.32
N ILE A 146 4.87 -23.46 5.36
CA ILE A 146 4.34 -23.48 3.99
C ILE A 146 4.74 -24.75 3.23
N ASP A 147 6.03 -25.05 3.22
CA ASP A 147 6.58 -26.15 2.41
C ASP A 147 6.15 -27.54 2.92
N ASN A 148 5.74 -27.66 4.18
CA ASN A 148 5.26 -28.91 4.78
C ASN A 148 3.73 -29.11 4.65
N MET A 149 3.04 -28.28 3.88
CA MET A 149 1.60 -28.42 3.68
C MET A 149 1.33 -29.62 2.77
N PRO A 150 0.43 -30.56 3.19
CA PRO A 150 0.04 -31.65 2.31
C PRO A 150 -0.70 -31.08 1.11
N ILE A 151 -0.34 -31.51 -0.11
CA ILE A 151 -1.14 -31.24 -1.30
C ILE A 151 -2.51 -31.89 -1.06
N ARG A 152 -3.56 -31.08 -0.91
CA ARG A 152 -4.92 -31.60 -0.82
C ARG A 152 -5.36 -31.98 -2.23
N ILE A 153 -5.05 -33.22 -2.61
CA ILE A 153 -5.68 -33.84 -3.77
C ILE A 153 -7.10 -34.14 -3.31
N GLU A 154 -8.05 -33.29 -3.70
CA GLU A 154 -9.46 -33.67 -3.63
C GLU A 154 -9.63 -34.88 -4.53
N GLU A 155 -9.77 -36.07 -3.92
CA GLU A 155 -10.19 -37.24 -4.66
C GLU A 155 -11.56 -36.94 -5.24
N THR A 156 -11.60 -36.69 -6.54
CA THR A 156 -12.83 -36.71 -7.32
C THR A 156 -13.31 -38.16 -7.30
N GLN A 157 -14.26 -38.48 -6.42
CA GLN A 157 -15.07 -39.71 -6.45
C GLN A 157 -16.52 -39.37 -6.77
#